data_AF-A7BEM6-F1
#
_entry.id   AF-A7BEM6-F1
#
_cell.length_a   1.000
_cell.length_b   1.000
_cell.length_c   1.000
_cell.angle_alpha   90.00
_cell.angle_beta   90.00
_cell.angle_gamma   90.00
#
_symmetry.space_group_name_H-M   'P 1'
#
loop_
_entity.id
_entity.type
_entity.pdbx_description
1 polymer ?
#
loop_
_entity_poly.entity_id
_entity_poly.type
_entity_poly.pdbx_seq_one_letter_code
_entity_poly.pdbx_strand_id
1 'polypeptide(L)'
;MKGERVMSGPGFGLVIGAQTKAAGYVVDFETSLGEIADSLETDITGQLSQVNGTYVSILGEALTAWGEAGKAHIEDLDRYAQALISVDEALVAAEEQATEGIIDAGAFGSVQ
;
A
#
# COMPACT_ATOMS: atom_id res chain seq x y z
N MET A 1 8.63 14.15 -23.91
CA MET A 1 8.48 13.11 -22.87
C MET A 1 8.86 11.79 -23.49
N LYS A 2 9.92 11.16 -22.98
CA LYS A 2 10.47 9.91 -23.51
C LYS A 2 9.55 8.80 -23.02
N GLY A 3 8.89 8.09 -23.95
CA GLY A 3 7.98 7.00 -23.63
C GLY A 3 8.72 5.89 -22.91
N GLU A 4 8.45 5.76 -21.62
CA GLU A 4 8.90 4.63 -20.80
C GLU A 4 8.19 3.39 -21.34
N ARG A 5 8.95 2.49 -21.97
CA ARG A 5 8.39 1.26 -22.52
C ARG A 5 7.96 0.39 -21.35
N VAL A 6 6.66 0.34 -21.13
CA VAL A 6 5.99 -0.66 -20.32
C VAL A 6 6.28 -2.02 -20.97
N MET A 7 7.25 -2.74 -20.42
CA MET A 7 7.59 -4.09 -20.85
C MET A 7 6.55 -5.03 -20.24
N SER A 8 5.57 -5.47 -21.04
CA SER A 8 4.73 -6.61 -20.70
C SER A 8 5.59 -7.86 -20.83
N GLY A 9 5.82 -8.58 -19.73
CA GLY A 9 6.54 -9.84 -19.78
C GLY A 9 5.74 -10.93 -20.52
N PRO A 10 6.40 -11.98 -21.03
CA PRO A 10 5.83 -12.86 -22.06
C PRO A 10 4.74 -13.84 -21.57
N GLY A 11 4.41 -13.88 -20.28
CA GLY A 11 3.60 -14.96 -19.68
C GLY A 11 2.27 -14.58 -19.04
N PHE A 12 2.19 -13.43 -18.34
CA PHE A 12 1.09 -13.16 -17.41
C PHE A 12 0.21 -11.95 -17.75
N GLY A 13 0.58 -11.13 -18.74
CA GLY A 13 -0.18 -9.93 -19.10
C GLY A 13 -0.22 -8.86 -17.99
N LEU A 14 0.60 -9.01 -16.96
CA LEU A 14 0.80 -8.03 -15.90
C LEU A 14 1.95 -7.09 -16.29
N VAL A 15 1.77 -5.81 -16.00
CA VAL A 15 2.80 -4.80 -16.17
C VAL A 15 3.62 -4.76 -14.89
N ILE A 16 4.86 -5.22 -14.93
CA ILE A 16 5.79 -5.10 -13.80
C ILE A 16 5.83 -3.64 -13.34
N GLY A 17 5.64 -3.42 -12.04
CA GLY A 17 5.67 -2.10 -11.41
C GLY A 17 4.32 -1.40 -11.34
N ALA A 18 3.26 -1.96 -11.93
CA ALA A 18 1.91 -1.40 -11.78
C ALA A 18 1.38 -1.55 -10.35
N GLN A 19 1.71 -2.65 -9.68
CA GLN A 19 1.28 -2.92 -8.30
C GLN A 19 2.11 -2.09 -7.31
N THR A 20 3.40 -1.91 -7.55
CA THR A 20 4.27 -0.99 -6.81
C THR A 20 3.76 0.45 -6.93
N LYS A 21 3.30 0.85 -8.12
CA LYS A 21 2.65 2.16 -8.30
C LYS A 21 1.32 2.26 -7.54
N ALA A 22 0.52 1.20 -7.53
CA ALA A 22 -0.70 1.15 -6.74
C ALA A 22 -0.42 1.25 -5.23
N ALA A 23 0.64 0.58 -4.75
CA ALA A 23 1.09 0.69 -3.37
C ALA A 23 1.46 2.14 -3.00
N GLY A 24 2.10 2.88 -3.92
CA GLY A 24 2.38 4.31 -3.72
C GLY A 24 1.12 5.14 -3.42
N TYR A 25 0.03 4.92 -4.17
CA TYR A 25 -1.24 5.62 -3.90
C TYR A 25 -1.86 5.25 -2.55
N VAL A 26 -1.65 4.01 -2.09
CA VAL A 26 -2.13 3.55 -0.78
C VAL A 26 -1.37 4.27 0.33
N VAL A 27 -0.04 4.40 0.21
CA VAL A 27 0.81 5.13 1.17
C VAL A 27 0.48 6.62 1.20
N ASP A 28 0.23 7.24 0.05
CA ASP A 28 -0.19 8.66 -0.02
C ASP A 28 -1.53 8.88 0.71
N PHE A 29 -2.47 7.96 0.55
CA PHE A 29 -3.76 8.00 1.24
C PHE A 29 -3.61 7.77 2.75
N GLU A 30 -2.81 6.78 3.14
CA GLU A 30 -2.47 6.48 4.55
C GLU A 30 -1.91 7.72 5.25
N THR A 31 -0.96 8.40 4.61
CA THR A 31 -0.34 9.63 5.12
C THR A 31 -1.39 10.73 5.30
N SER A 32 -2.24 10.94 4.30
CA SER A 32 -3.31 11.95 4.36
C SER A 32 -4.31 11.65 5.48
N LEU A 33 -4.65 10.37 5.70
CA LEU A 33 -5.56 9.95 6.76
C LEU A 33 -4.94 10.18 8.14
N GLY A 34 -3.64 9.91 8.31
CA GLY A 34 -2.89 10.20 9.53
C GLY A 34 -2.87 11.70 9.85
N GLU A 35 -2.60 12.55 8.86
CA GLU A 35 -2.60 14.01 9.04
C GLU A 35 -3.98 14.55 9.47
N ILE A 36 -5.07 14.03 8.88
CA ILE A 36 -6.43 14.37 9.30
C ILE A 36 -6.66 13.95 10.75
N ALA A 37 -6.12 12.80 11.15
CA ALA A 37 -6.26 12.32 12.53
C ALA A 37 -5.53 13.16 13.55
N ASP A 38 -4.28 13.50 13.27
CA ASP A 38 -3.49 14.36 14.13
C ASP A 38 -4.09 15.77 14.23
N SER A 39 -4.60 16.31 13.12
CA SER A 39 -5.29 17.62 13.11
C SER A 39 -6.56 17.58 13.95
N LEU A 40 -7.39 16.55 13.81
CA LEU A 40 -8.63 16.41 14.55
C LEU A 40 -8.37 16.27 16.06
N GLU A 41 -7.39 15.45 16.44
CA GLU A 41 -6.99 15.25 17.83
C GLU A 41 -6.46 16.57 18.43
N THR A 42 -5.57 17.27 17.73
CA THR A 42 -4.96 18.52 18.20
C THR A 42 -6.00 19.63 18.37
N ASP A 43 -6.82 19.86 17.34
CA ASP A 43 -7.79 20.96 17.34
C ASP A 43 -8.89 20.74 18.38
N ILE A 44 -9.38 19.50 18.51
CA ILE A 44 -10.50 19.22 19.39
C ILE A 44 -10.06 19.04 20.85
N THR A 45 -8.93 18.39 21.12
CA THR A 45 -8.44 18.24 22.50
C THR A 45 -8.19 19.60 23.16
N GLY A 46 -7.62 20.54 22.40
CA GLY A 46 -7.42 21.92 22.87
C GLY A 46 -8.73 22.62 23.21
N GLN A 47 -9.76 22.48 22.38
CA GLN A 47 -11.07 23.11 22.59
C GLN A 47 -11.89 22.42 23.70
N LEU A 48 -11.85 21.09 23.80
CA LEU A 48 -12.60 20.34 24.81
C LEU A 48 -12.13 20.64 26.23
N SER A 49 -10.85 20.97 26.41
CA SER A 49 -10.31 21.38 27.71
C SER A 49 -10.97 22.65 28.29
N GLN A 50 -11.68 23.42 27.47
CA GLN A 50 -12.29 24.70 27.83
C GLN A 50 -13.80 24.62 28.10
N VAL A 51 -14.43 23.46 27.87
CA VAL A 51 -15.89 23.28 27.99
C VAL A 51 -16.22 22.10 28.91
N ASN A 52 -17.35 22.17 29.60
CA ASN A 52 -17.79 21.13 30.54
C ASN A 52 -19.24 20.70 30.26
N GLY A 53 -19.55 19.42 30.51
CA GLY A 53 -20.91 18.87 30.36
C GLY A 53 -20.93 17.47 29.71
N THR A 54 -22.06 16.77 29.83
CA THR A 54 -22.22 15.37 29.37
C THR A 54 -21.88 15.17 27.89
N TYR A 55 -22.19 16.14 27.03
CA TYR A 55 -21.89 16.05 25.59
C TYR A 55 -20.39 16.17 25.27
N VAL A 56 -19.58 16.77 26.15
CA VAL A 56 -18.11 16.84 26.01
C VAL A 56 -17.49 15.46 26.25
N SER A 57 -18.00 14.70 27.24
CA SER A 57 -17.56 13.32 27.48
C SER A 57 -17.85 12.41 26.29
N ILE A 58 -19.07 12.50 25.74
CA ILE A 58 -19.49 11.70 24.56
C ILE A 58 -18.62 12.03 23.35
N LEU A 59 -18.32 13.32 23.12
CA LEU A 59 -17.44 13.74 22.04
C LEU A 59 -16.01 13.23 22.24
N GLY A 60 -15.47 13.31 23.46
CA GLY A 60 -14.14 12.77 23.78
C GLY A 60 -14.04 11.26 23.54
N GLU A 61 -15.05 10.49 23.98
CA GLU A 61 -15.13 9.05 23.73
C GLU A 61 -15.18 8.72 22.24
N ALA A 62 -15.99 9.47 21.46
CA ALA A 62 -16.09 9.29 20.02
C ALA A 62 -14.77 9.58 19.30
N LEU A 63 -14.04 10.61 19.73
CA LEU A 63 -12.74 10.97 19.15
C LEU A 63 -11.65 9.95 19.48
N THR A 64 -11.63 9.44 20.70
CA THR A 64 -10.74 8.33 21.07
C THR A 64 -11.02 7.10 20.21
N ALA A 65 -12.29 6.70 20.08
CA ALA A 65 -12.67 5.55 19.26
C ALA A 65 -12.31 5.76 17.78
N TRP A 66 -12.46 6.98 17.27
CA TRP A 66 -12.07 7.34 15.91
C TRP A 66 -10.55 7.28 15.72
N GLY A 67 -9.76 7.77 16.68
CA GLY A 67 -8.30 7.69 16.63
C GLY A 67 -7.77 6.25 16.70
N GLU A 68 -8.37 5.41 17.55
CA GLU A 68 -8.04 3.97 17.62
C GLU A 68 -8.38 3.24 16.32
N ALA A 69 -9.58 3.47 15.76
CA ALA A 69 -9.98 2.88 14.49
C ALA A 69 -9.11 3.38 13.32
N GLY A 70 -8.75 4.67 13.33
CA GLY A 70 -7.88 5.28 12.33
C GLY A 70 -6.50 4.62 12.31
N LYS A 71 -5.88 4.39 13.48
CA LYS A 71 -4.59 3.70 13.60
C LYS A 71 -4.65 2.28 13.07
N ALA A 72 -5.66 1.51 13.46
CA ALA A 72 -5.84 0.14 12.95
C ALA A 72 -6.00 0.13 11.42
N HIS A 73 -6.74 1.10 10.87
CA HIS A 73 -6.95 1.19 9.43
C HIS A 73 -5.67 1.59 8.67
N ILE A 74 -4.85 2.49 9.23
CA ILE A 74 -3.52 2.86 8.70
C ILE A 74 -2.61 1.63 8.63
N GLU A 75 -2.55 0.83 9.70
CA GLU A 75 -1.75 -0.40 9.70
C GLU A 75 -2.22 -1.41 8.62
N ASP A 76 -3.53 -1.51 8.39
CA ASP A 76 -4.08 -2.37 7.34
C ASP A 76 -3.72 -1.85 5.94
N LEU A 77 -3.66 -0.54 5.74
CA LEU A 77 -3.24 0.08 4.49
C LEU A 77 -1.75 -0.15 4.21
N ASP A 78 -0.88 -0.04 5.22
CA ASP A 78 0.55 -0.39 5.09
C ASP A 78 0.72 -1.87 4.69
N ARG A 79 0.02 -2.79 5.37
CA ARG A 79 0.02 -4.22 5.00
C ARG A 79 -0.47 -4.45 3.58
N TYR A 80 -1.49 -3.70 3.15
CA TYR A 80 -2.02 -3.78 1.79
C TYR A 80 -1.02 -3.25 0.74
N ALA A 81 -0.33 -2.15 1.03
CA ALA A 81 0.72 -1.61 0.17
C ALA A 81 1.88 -2.60 0.03
N GLN A 82 2.32 -3.23 1.13
CA GLN A 82 3.35 -4.27 1.11
C GLN A 82 2.92 -5.48 0.28
N ALA A 83 1.67 -5.94 0.44
CA ALA A 83 1.14 -7.04 -0.35
C ALA A 83 1.16 -6.75 -1.86
N LEU A 84 0.82 -5.52 -2.26
CA LEU A 84 0.91 -5.09 -3.66
C LEU A 84 2.36 -5.13 -4.18
N ILE A 85 3.32 -4.64 -3.40
CA ILE A 85 4.75 -4.70 -3.77
C ILE A 85 5.19 -6.16 -3.95
N SER A 86 4.81 -7.06 -3.04
CA SER A 86 5.16 -8.48 -3.13
C SER A 86 4.58 -9.17 -4.37
N VAL A 87 3.47 -8.68 -4.94
CA VAL A 87 2.96 -9.21 -6.22
C VAL A 87 3.94 -8.91 -7.36
N ASP A 88 4.49 -7.69 -7.42
CA ASP A 88 5.48 -7.34 -8.44
C ASP A 88 6.77 -8.14 -8.26
N GLU A 89 7.23 -8.31 -7.01
CA GLU A 89 8.42 -9.12 -6.70
C GLU A 89 8.24 -10.59 -7.11
N ALA A 90 7.09 -11.18 -6.78
CA ALA A 90 6.77 -12.56 -7.16
C ALA A 90 6.65 -12.72 -8.68
N LEU A 91 6.10 -11.71 -9.37
CA LEU A 91 6.02 -11.70 -10.83
C LEU A 91 7.41 -11.65 -11.46
N VAL A 92 8.31 -10.80 -10.97
CA VAL A 92 9.70 -10.73 -11.44
C VAL A 92 10.41 -12.07 -11.24
N ALA A 93 10.29 -12.69 -10.07
CA ALA A 93 10.88 -13.99 -9.79
C ALA A 93 10.32 -15.10 -10.70
N ALA A 94 9.01 -15.09 -10.97
CA ALA A 94 8.39 -16.04 -11.88
C ALA A 94 8.87 -15.85 -13.34
N GLU A 95 9.08 -14.61 -13.78
CA GLU A 95 9.63 -14.33 -15.11
C GLU A 95 11.10 -14.76 -15.24
N GLU A 96 11.91 -14.56 -14.21
CA GLU A 96 13.30 -15.04 -14.18
C GLU A 96 13.35 -16.58 -14.27
N GLN A 97 12.57 -17.27 -13.43
CA GLN A 97 12.49 -18.74 -13.43
C GLN A 97 12.01 -19.29 -14.78
N ALA A 98 11.01 -18.65 -15.41
CA ALA A 98 10.54 -19.05 -16.74
C ALA A 98 11.63 -18.88 -17.80
N THR A 99 12.41 -17.80 -17.72
CA THR A 99 13.52 -17.54 -18.65
C THR A 99 14.64 -18.56 -18.48
N GLU A 100 15.03 -18.89 -17.24
CA GLU A 100 16.02 -19.94 -16.95
C GLU A 100 15.57 -21.30 -17.48
N GLY A 101 14.30 -21.68 -17.26
CA GLY A 101 13.75 -22.93 -17.77
C GLY A 101 13.76 -23.03 -19.30
N ILE A 102 13.55 -21.92 -20.01
CA ILE A 102 13.66 -21.87 -21.48
C ILE A 102 15.11 -22.04 -21.93
N ILE A 103 16.07 -21.38 -21.28
CA ILE A 103 17.50 -21.50 -21.58
C ILE A 103 17.96 -22.95 -21.39
N ASP A 104 17.58 -23.56 -20.27
CA ASP A 104 17.92 -24.95 -19.95
C ASP A 104 17.34 -25.93 -21.00
N ALA A 105 16.06 -25.80 -21.34
CA ALA A 105 15.43 -26.60 -22.39
C ALA A 105 16.10 -26.42 -23.78
N GLY A 106 16.54 -25.20 -24.11
CA GLY A 106 17.30 -24.92 -25.34
C GLY A 106 18.70 -25.54 -25.35
N ALA A 107 19.37 -25.58 -24.20
CA ALA A 107 20.66 -26.25 -24.05
C ALA A 107 20.54 -27.76 -24.28
N PHE A 108 19.49 -28.41 -23.75
CA PHE A 108 19.23 -29.83 -24.00
C PHE A 108 18.92 -30.15 -25.46
N GLY A 109 18.19 -29.29 -26.17
CA GLY A 109 17.89 -29.46 -27.60
C GLY A 109 19.08 -29.28 -28.54
N SER A 110 20.19 -28.70 -28.06
CA SER A 110 21.40 -28.41 -28.85
C SER A 110 22.44 -29.55 -28.81
N VAL A 111 22.23 -30.58 -27.99
CA VAL A 111 23.17 -31.70 -27.78
C VAL A 111 22.78 -32.96 -28.59
N GLN A 112 21.77 -32.87 -29.46
CA GLN A 112 21.29 -33.97 -30.31
C GLN A 112 21.59 -33.73 -31.79
#